data_AF-S7XKM9-F1
#
_entry.id   AF-S7XKM9-F1
#
_cell.length_a   1.000
_cell.length_b   1.000
_cell.length_c   1.000
_cell.angle_alpha   90.00
_cell.angle_beta   90.00
_cell.angle_gamma   90.00
#
_symmetry.space_group_name_H-M   'P 1'
#
loop_
_entity.id
_entity.type
_entity.pdbx_description
1 polymer ?
#
loop_
_entity_poly.entity_id
_entity_poly.type
_entity_poly.pdbx_seq_one_letter_code
_entity_poly.pdbx_strand_id
1 'polypeptide(L)'
;MDLYFQNISTISGTSLYLFSQKHRYLFGSFQGLQRHSISCNISLHKIDVFFLSTIDDLFSFFGIYLTIESTRKKPINVMCTKYLEKIFKDAYFLPRIHNIKFYNEKYKDEFITVNNFNGNFYLKINKIKGKMKDNVNKLNIPKELRSKIKNREIFYYNNERIDGNDYLEDDIEVGDVYIVNKDIGEDYKYVKNVDIVFFREKKFYCEGNEFNFILRKNNSIDYNDHFHLQKKINILSKNYILPVSQKEEKVKNNYLCNQDKIMFNKESNKYVVSRCEMVKLYNDSVNNLTGNYILFLGTGAAIPSKYRNVSSFLYKSNDKIFLFDCGEDSLSQIKRAGIYDDFIKNLEFIFISHSHADHHLGLISILNIKNNIKIIGPKNLGTFLTRHKLLKNNFYFSTECDFLDFHEYKVHLAPVSHIGDSMGIKLIVDNFSISYSGDCEPSSNFASLSKKCNIMIHEATFSDDCLDNAIKTKHSTRSGAINIFKESEAEILILTHFSQRYPKGVCDTNILCALDFFVYKINEDNEIINQSEIYEILNEEK
;
A
#
# COMPACT_ATOMS: atom_id res chain seq x y z
N MET A 1 -17.50 -1.08 -25.59
CA MET A 1 -16.65 -0.02 -25.00
C MET A 1 -16.43 -0.45 -23.58
N ASP A 2 -15.18 -0.54 -23.17
CA ASP A 2 -14.86 -0.97 -21.82
C ASP A 2 -14.86 0.27 -20.94
N LEU A 3 -16.01 0.53 -20.33
CA LEU A 3 -16.20 1.53 -19.29
C LEU A 3 -16.68 0.80 -18.04
N TYR A 4 -15.93 0.91 -16.95
CA TYR A 4 -16.34 0.32 -15.70
C TYR A 4 -15.79 1.07 -14.49
N PHE A 5 -16.54 0.96 -13.40
CA PHE A 5 -16.05 1.22 -12.05
C PHE A 5 -15.67 -0.11 -11.42
N GLN A 6 -14.55 -0.18 -10.73
CA GLN A 6 -14.08 -1.38 -10.05
C GLN A 6 -13.73 -1.05 -8.61
N ASN A 7 -14.23 -1.83 -7.66
CA ASN A 7 -13.75 -1.75 -6.30
C ASN A 7 -12.39 -2.48 -6.21
N ILE A 8 -11.35 -1.75 -5.84
CA ILE A 8 -10.06 -2.32 -5.47
C ILE A 8 -10.00 -2.26 -3.96
N SER A 9 -9.86 -3.39 -3.28
CA SER A 9 -9.81 -3.38 -1.83
C SER A 9 -8.93 -4.45 -1.25
N THR A 10 -8.43 -4.14 -0.06
CA THR A 10 -7.75 -5.06 0.86
C THR A 10 -8.40 -4.93 2.23
N ILE A 11 -7.86 -5.61 3.24
CA ILE A 11 -8.26 -5.39 4.64
C ILE A 11 -7.96 -3.95 5.13
N SER A 12 -7.00 -3.27 4.50
CA SER A 12 -6.54 -1.96 4.93
C SER A 12 -7.53 -0.88 4.48
N GLY A 13 -8.07 -0.98 3.27
CA GLY A 13 -9.00 -0.01 2.72
C GLY A 13 -9.56 -0.36 1.36
N THR A 14 -10.21 0.64 0.75
CA THR A 14 -10.90 0.53 -0.54
C THR A 14 -10.58 1.73 -1.42
N SER A 15 -10.45 1.50 -2.72
CA SER A 15 -10.35 2.52 -3.77
C SER A 15 -11.32 2.18 -4.89
N LEU A 16 -11.89 3.21 -5.50
CA LEU A 16 -12.73 3.05 -6.69
C LEU A 16 -11.90 3.39 -7.92
N TYR A 17 -11.77 2.43 -8.82
CA TYR A 17 -11.07 2.58 -10.09
C TYR A 17 -12.05 2.79 -11.22
N LEU A 18 -11.98 3.93 -11.89
CA LEU A 18 -12.75 4.21 -13.09
C LEU A 18 -11.86 4.03 -14.30
N PHE A 19 -12.21 3.07 -15.14
CA PHE A 19 -11.50 2.75 -16.37
C PHE A 19 -12.32 3.13 -17.60
N SER A 20 -11.65 3.73 -18.58
CA SER A 20 -12.08 3.75 -19.98
C SER A 20 -10.92 3.34 -20.89
N GLN A 21 -11.18 3.14 -22.19
CA GLN A 21 -10.14 2.77 -23.17
C GLN A 21 -8.94 3.75 -23.16
N LYS A 22 -9.18 5.04 -22.89
CA LYS A 22 -8.13 6.07 -22.90
C LYS A 22 -7.75 6.56 -21.51
N HIS A 23 -8.69 6.56 -20.56
CA HIS A 23 -8.51 7.22 -19.27
C HIS A 23 -8.63 6.28 -18.08
N ARG A 24 -7.94 6.62 -16.99
CA ARG A 24 -7.90 5.86 -15.74
C ARG A 24 -7.88 6.82 -14.57
N TYR A 25 -8.84 6.67 -13.67
CA TYR A 25 -8.97 7.51 -12.49
C TYR A 25 -9.04 6.64 -11.25
N LEU A 26 -8.46 7.14 -10.16
CA LEU A 26 -8.49 6.43 -8.89
C LEU A 26 -9.04 7.33 -7.79
N PHE A 27 -10.15 6.93 -7.20
CA PHE A 27 -10.78 7.62 -6.08
C PHE A 27 -10.48 6.89 -4.77
N GLY A 28 -9.79 7.58 -3.88
CA GLY A 28 -9.24 7.02 -2.66
C GLY A 28 -7.93 6.25 -2.87
N SER A 29 -7.17 6.13 -1.79
CA SER A 29 -5.96 5.30 -1.71
C SER A 29 -5.94 4.59 -0.36
N PHE A 30 -5.23 3.48 -0.25
CA PHE A 30 -5.08 2.76 1.02
C PHE A 30 -3.73 2.06 1.09
N GLN A 31 -3.22 1.84 2.29
CA GLN A 31 -1.93 1.19 2.49
C GLN A 31 -1.91 -0.23 1.92
N GLY A 32 -0.89 -0.58 1.13
CA GLY A 32 -0.83 -1.82 0.38
C GLY A 32 -1.45 -1.74 -1.01
N LEU A 33 -2.08 -0.61 -1.41
CA LEU A 33 -2.66 -0.46 -2.74
C LEU A 33 -1.61 -0.64 -3.85
N GLN A 34 -0.40 -0.11 -3.67
CA GLN A 34 0.66 -0.29 -4.67
C GLN A 34 1.04 -1.76 -4.86
N ARG A 35 1.17 -2.51 -3.76
CA ARG A 35 1.41 -3.96 -3.77
C ARG A 35 0.25 -4.71 -4.43
N HIS A 36 -0.97 -4.36 -4.04
CA HIS A 36 -2.19 -4.99 -4.56
C HIS A 36 -2.38 -4.74 -6.06
N SER A 37 -2.03 -3.53 -6.52
CA SER A 37 -2.11 -3.15 -7.92
C SER A 37 -1.23 -4.02 -8.81
N ILE A 38 -0.08 -4.49 -8.33
CA ILE A 38 0.76 -5.46 -9.05
C ILE A 38 -0.01 -6.77 -9.26
N SER A 39 -0.65 -7.28 -8.20
CA SER A 39 -1.39 -8.55 -8.22
C SER A 39 -2.65 -8.47 -9.09
N CYS A 40 -3.32 -7.31 -9.11
CA CYS A 40 -4.51 -7.08 -9.93
C CYS A 40 -4.20 -6.58 -11.35
N ASN A 41 -2.92 -6.51 -11.75
CA ASN A 41 -2.47 -5.99 -13.04
C ASN A 41 -2.97 -4.55 -13.33
N ILE A 42 -3.04 -3.72 -12.29
CA ILE A 42 -3.45 -2.31 -12.35
C ILE A 42 -2.20 -1.44 -12.43
N SER A 43 -2.06 -0.80 -13.57
CA SER A 43 -0.89 -0.01 -13.92
C SER A 43 -0.97 1.40 -13.34
N LEU A 44 -0.44 1.63 -12.14
CA LEU A 44 -0.48 2.93 -11.44
C LEU A 44 0.12 4.10 -12.23
N HIS A 45 1.13 3.84 -13.07
CA HIS A 45 1.72 4.88 -13.93
C HIS A 45 0.77 5.40 -15.03
N LYS A 46 -0.31 4.66 -15.34
CA LYS A 46 -1.32 5.04 -16.34
C LYS A 46 -2.51 5.78 -15.72
N ILE A 47 -2.53 5.98 -14.40
CA ILE A 47 -3.56 6.78 -13.74
C ILE A 47 -3.38 8.24 -14.15
N ASP A 48 -4.46 8.85 -14.66
CA ASP A 48 -4.50 10.23 -15.09
C ASP A 48 -4.64 11.18 -13.90
N VAL A 49 -5.48 10.82 -12.92
CA VAL A 49 -5.76 11.61 -11.73
C VAL A 49 -6.01 10.72 -10.52
N PHE A 50 -5.44 11.11 -9.39
CA PHE A 50 -5.73 10.56 -8.07
C PHE A 50 -6.64 11.51 -7.31
N PHE A 51 -7.75 11.01 -6.75
CA PHE A 51 -8.69 11.78 -5.94
C PHE A 51 -8.58 11.36 -4.48
N LEU A 52 -8.05 12.22 -3.61
CA LEU A 52 -7.74 11.92 -2.22
C LEU A 52 -8.66 12.70 -1.28
N SER A 53 -9.28 11.99 -0.32
CA SER A 53 -10.31 12.56 0.55
C SER A 53 -9.89 12.64 2.01
N THR A 54 -9.01 11.73 2.43
CA THR A 54 -8.60 11.54 3.83
C THR A 54 -7.08 11.61 4.00
N ILE A 55 -6.63 11.68 5.26
CA ILE A 55 -5.21 11.61 5.59
C ILE A 55 -4.64 10.23 5.27
N ASP A 56 -5.41 9.16 5.49
CA ASP A 56 -4.99 7.80 5.11
C ASP A 56 -4.79 7.66 3.59
N ASP A 57 -5.67 8.28 2.78
CA ASP A 57 -5.48 8.34 1.32
C ASP A 57 -4.14 9.01 0.97
N LEU A 58 -3.82 10.12 1.64
CA LEU A 58 -2.59 10.89 1.38
C LEU A 58 -1.33 10.11 1.76
N PHE A 59 -1.32 9.47 2.93
CA PHE A 59 -0.15 8.70 3.37
C PHE A 59 0.11 7.46 2.53
N SER A 60 -0.96 6.79 2.09
CA SER A 60 -0.84 5.73 1.08
C SER A 60 -0.32 6.28 -0.25
N PHE A 61 -0.79 7.47 -0.66
CA PHE A 61 -0.37 8.08 -1.91
C PHE A 61 1.11 8.49 -1.92
N PHE A 62 1.74 8.78 -0.77
CA PHE A 62 3.18 9.07 -0.72
C PHE A 62 4.04 7.94 -1.31
N GLY A 63 3.75 6.68 -0.95
CA GLY A 63 4.46 5.52 -1.51
C GLY A 63 4.24 5.37 -3.02
N ILE A 64 2.99 5.55 -3.46
CA ILE A 64 2.63 5.53 -4.90
C ILE A 64 3.36 6.64 -5.65
N TYR A 65 3.38 7.86 -5.09
CA TYR A 65 4.04 9.03 -5.67
C TYR A 65 5.53 8.77 -5.91
N LEU A 66 6.24 8.27 -4.90
CA LEU A 66 7.67 7.93 -5.02
C LEU A 66 7.92 6.87 -6.09
N THR A 67 7.04 5.87 -6.18
CA THR A 67 7.11 4.81 -7.21
C THR A 67 6.93 5.35 -8.63
N ILE A 68 5.96 6.24 -8.84
CA ILE A 68 5.61 6.71 -10.20
C ILE A 68 6.37 7.98 -10.62
N GLU A 69 6.80 8.84 -9.71
CA GLU A 69 7.48 10.11 -10.03
C GLU A 69 8.78 9.87 -10.79
N SER A 70 9.55 8.87 -10.36
CA SER A 70 10.82 8.49 -10.97
C SER A 70 10.73 8.07 -12.44
N THR A 71 9.54 7.70 -12.92
CA THR A 71 9.31 7.17 -14.29
C THR A 71 8.48 8.09 -15.17
N ARG A 72 7.77 9.08 -14.59
CA ARG A 72 6.79 9.90 -15.34
C ARG A 72 7.40 11.20 -15.85
N LYS A 73 7.29 11.42 -17.17
CA LYS A 73 7.61 12.70 -17.83
C LYS A 73 6.53 13.77 -17.62
N LYS A 74 5.28 13.37 -17.40
CA LYS A 74 4.13 14.28 -17.22
C LYS A 74 3.81 14.46 -15.74
N PRO A 75 3.34 15.65 -15.32
CA PRO A 75 2.87 15.86 -13.96
C PRO A 75 1.80 14.86 -13.55
N ILE A 76 1.84 14.46 -12.28
CA ILE A 76 0.79 13.65 -11.66
C ILE A 76 -0.32 14.59 -11.23
N ASN A 77 -1.55 14.36 -11.68
CA ASN A 77 -2.69 15.18 -11.25
C ASN A 77 -3.27 14.59 -9.96
N VAL A 78 -3.47 15.45 -8.96
CA VAL A 78 -4.07 15.07 -7.68
C VAL A 78 -5.20 16.04 -7.36
N MET A 79 -6.38 15.51 -7.07
CA MET A 79 -7.50 16.28 -6.58
C MET A 79 -7.71 15.98 -5.10
N CYS A 80 -7.58 16.99 -4.25
CA CYS A 80 -7.70 16.85 -2.79
C CYS A 80 -8.03 18.19 -2.14
N THR A 81 -8.43 18.20 -0.87
CA THR A 81 -8.65 19.47 -0.16
C THR A 81 -7.35 20.26 0.00
N LYS A 82 -7.44 21.59 0.20
CA LYS A 82 -6.28 22.46 0.48
C LYS A 82 -5.49 21.99 1.71
N TYR A 83 -6.16 21.38 2.68
CA TYR A 83 -5.52 20.82 3.87
C TYR A 83 -4.61 19.63 3.54
N LEU A 84 -5.07 18.69 2.71
CA LEU A 84 -4.26 17.54 2.28
C LEU A 84 -3.09 17.98 1.39
N GLU A 85 -3.32 18.94 0.50
CA GLU A 85 -2.25 19.55 -0.30
C GLU A 85 -1.17 20.18 0.58
N LYS A 86 -1.56 20.89 1.66
CA LYS A 86 -0.61 21.45 2.61
C LYS A 86 0.23 20.37 3.29
N ILE A 87 -0.39 19.28 3.77
CA ILE A 87 0.35 18.15 4.36
C ILE A 87 1.35 17.57 3.35
N PHE A 88 0.94 17.40 2.09
CA PHE A 88 1.84 16.90 1.04
C PHE A 88 3.05 17.81 0.83
N LYS A 89 2.83 19.12 0.76
CA LYS A 89 3.90 20.11 0.57
C LYS A 89 4.85 20.22 1.77
N ASP A 90 4.35 19.96 2.98
CA ASP A 90 5.13 19.99 4.21
C ASP A 90 5.89 18.67 4.47
N ALA A 91 5.66 17.63 3.66
CA ALA A 91 6.28 16.30 3.80
C ALA A 91 7.77 16.30 3.37
N TYR A 92 8.64 16.69 4.30
CA TYR A 92 10.08 16.86 4.09
C TYR A 92 10.83 15.58 3.66
N PHE A 93 10.26 14.40 3.94
CA PHE A 93 10.81 13.10 3.57
C PHE A 93 10.60 12.74 2.09
N LEU A 94 9.92 13.59 1.32
CA LEU A 94 9.83 13.44 -0.13
C LEU A 94 11.02 14.15 -0.81
N PRO A 95 11.84 13.44 -1.61
CA PRO A 95 13.04 14.01 -2.21
C PRO A 95 12.76 15.04 -3.31
N ARG A 96 11.57 14.98 -3.93
CA ARG A 96 11.15 15.86 -5.05
C ARG A 96 9.64 16.04 -4.97
N ILE A 97 9.14 17.28 -5.06
CA ILE A 97 7.69 17.60 -5.06
C ILE A 97 7.28 18.31 -6.38
N HIS A 98 8.22 18.54 -7.30
CA HIS A 98 8.02 19.49 -8.40
C HIS A 98 7.11 19.01 -9.53
N ASN A 99 6.82 17.70 -9.63
CA ASN A 99 6.09 17.12 -10.76
C ASN A 99 4.65 16.71 -10.41
N ILE A 100 3.93 17.54 -9.65
CA ILE A 100 2.54 17.31 -9.25
C ILE A 100 1.68 18.53 -9.52
N LYS A 101 0.43 18.30 -9.95
CA LYS A 101 -0.56 19.35 -10.17
C LYS A 101 -1.77 19.10 -9.27
N PHE A 102 -1.99 20.01 -8.34
CA PHE A 102 -3.11 19.94 -7.40
C PHE A 102 -4.37 20.64 -7.94
N TYR A 103 -5.51 20.05 -7.62
CA TYR A 103 -6.84 20.58 -7.90
C TYR A 103 -7.68 20.52 -6.62
N ASN A 104 -8.09 21.66 -6.07
CA ASN A 104 -8.82 21.64 -4.79
C ASN A 104 -10.33 21.64 -4.91
N GLU A 105 -10.87 22.32 -5.92
CA GLU A 105 -12.32 22.56 -6.03
C GLU A 105 -12.90 21.83 -7.25
N LYS A 106 -12.20 21.85 -8.37
CA LYS A 106 -12.70 21.28 -9.63
C LYS A 106 -11.57 20.71 -10.49
N TYR A 107 -11.83 19.58 -11.10
CA TYR A 107 -11.01 19.00 -12.16
C TYR A 107 -11.86 18.81 -13.43
N LYS A 108 -11.24 18.96 -14.60
CA LYS A 108 -11.88 18.72 -15.89
C LYS A 108 -10.87 18.25 -16.92
N ASP A 109 -11.23 17.22 -17.68
CA ASP A 109 -10.55 16.78 -18.90
C ASP A 109 -11.57 16.49 -20.02
N GLU A 110 -11.15 15.77 -21.07
CA GLU A 110 -12.00 15.40 -22.20
C GLU A 110 -13.10 14.39 -21.84
N PHE A 111 -12.93 13.61 -20.77
CA PHE A 111 -13.81 12.52 -20.41
C PHE A 111 -14.64 12.80 -19.14
N ILE A 112 -14.11 13.52 -18.15
CA ILE A 112 -14.81 13.82 -16.89
C ILE A 112 -14.72 15.28 -16.44
N THR A 113 -15.72 15.70 -15.68
CA THR A 113 -15.67 16.88 -14.81
C THR A 113 -15.95 16.43 -13.38
N VAL A 114 -15.11 16.82 -12.43
CA VAL A 114 -15.27 16.49 -11.01
C VAL A 114 -15.32 17.76 -10.18
N ASN A 115 -16.29 17.88 -9.28
CA ASN A 115 -16.33 18.91 -8.24
C ASN A 115 -16.03 18.28 -6.87
N ASN A 116 -15.20 18.96 -6.07
CA ASN A 116 -14.83 18.55 -4.72
C ASN A 116 -15.74 19.20 -3.69
N PHE A 117 -16.49 18.39 -2.95
CA PHE A 117 -17.28 18.81 -1.80
C PHE A 117 -16.60 18.31 -0.53
N ASN A 118 -15.55 19.03 -0.10
CA ASN A 118 -14.78 18.73 1.11
C ASN A 118 -14.21 17.29 1.23
N GLY A 119 -13.92 16.67 0.08
CA GLY A 119 -13.44 15.30 -0.04
C GLY A 119 -14.49 14.32 -0.54
N ASN A 120 -15.76 14.70 -0.64
CA ASN A 120 -16.76 14.02 -1.48
C ASN A 120 -16.61 14.48 -2.92
N PHE A 121 -16.94 13.62 -3.90
CA PHE A 121 -16.74 13.94 -5.31
C PHE A 121 -18.03 13.76 -6.10
N TYR A 122 -18.48 14.83 -6.75
CA TYR A 122 -19.50 14.74 -7.79
C TYR A 122 -18.81 14.68 -9.15
N LEU A 123 -19.06 13.61 -9.88
CA LEU A 123 -18.44 13.27 -11.15
C LEU A 123 -19.51 13.33 -12.24
N LYS A 124 -19.28 14.19 -13.24
CA LYS A 124 -20.01 14.19 -14.50
C LYS A 124 -19.16 13.54 -15.58
N ILE A 125 -19.64 12.44 -16.15
CA ILE A 125 -18.98 11.78 -17.27
C ILE A 125 -19.50 12.41 -18.57
N ASN A 126 -18.60 12.92 -19.39
CA ASN A 126 -18.98 13.54 -20.65
C ASN A 126 -19.60 12.51 -21.58
N LYS A 127 -20.61 12.94 -22.35
CA LYS A 127 -21.26 12.14 -23.37
C LYS A 127 -20.22 11.55 -24.32
N ILE A 128 -20.23 10.22 -24.46
CA ILE A 128 -19.28 9.52 -25.32
C ILE A 128 -19.85 9.55 -26.73
N LYS A 129 -19.12 10.20 -27.64
CA LYS A 129 -19.56 10.30 -29.03
C LYS A 129 -19.64 8.93 -29.69
N GLY A 130 -20.71 8.70 -30.43
CA GLY A 130 -20.90 7.54 -31.29
C GLY A 130 -19.75 7.38 -32.29
N LYS A 131 -19.40 6.13 -32.59
CA LYS A 131 -18.41 5.79 -33.62
C LYS A 131 -19.11 5.42 -34.93
N MET A 132 -18.37 5.46 -36.03
CA MET A 132 -18.87 4.86 -37.27
C MET A 132 -18.92 3.34 -37.10
N LYS A 133 -19.98 2.73 -37.62
CA LYS A 133 -20.13 1.28 -37.70
C LYS A 133 -19.14 0.71 -38.73
N ASP A 134 -18.69 -0.53 -38.53
CA ASP A 134 -17.66 -1.16 -39.38
C ASP A 134 -18.11 -1.35 -40.84
N ASN A 135 -19.42 -1.42 -41.08
CA ASN A 135 -20.03 -1.51 -42.41
C ASN A 135 -19.77 -0.27 -43.28
N VAL A 136 -19.40 0.88 -42.73
CA VAL A 136 -19.13 2.11 -43.50
C VAL A 136 -17.94 1.94 -44.44
N ASN A 137 -16.91 1.19 -44.03
CA ASN A 137 -15.76 0.93 -44.91
C ASN A 137 -16.14 0.08 -46.12
N LYS A 138 -17.23 -0.71 -46.05
CA LYS A 138 -17.72 -1.52 -47.18
C LYS A 138 -18.37 -0.69 -48.28
N LEU A 139 -18.77 0.55 -47.98
CA LEU A 139 -19.43 1.45 -48.94
C LEU A 139 -18.44 2.26 -49.79
N ASN A 140 -17.13 2.12 -49.57
CA ASN A 140 -16.08 2.88 -50.26
C ASN A 140 -16.30 4.40 -50.28
N ILE A 141 -16.98 4.95 -49.26
CA ILE A 141 -17.30 6.38 -49.19
C ILE A 141 -16.01 7.20 -49.05
N PRO A 142 -15.77 8.19 -49.94
CA PRO A 142 -14.63 9.09 -49.88
C PRO A 142 -14.46 9.75 -48.50
N LYS A 143 -13.21 9.93 -48.05
CA LYS A 143 -12.92 10.53 -46.73
C LYS A 143 -13.60 11.89 -46.53
N GLU A 144 -13.76 12.66 -47.60
CA GLU A 144 -14.38 13.99 -47.63
C GLU A 144 -15.87 13.96 -47.26
N LEU A 145 -16.58 12.89 -47.60
CA LEU A 145 -18.01 12.71 -47.30
C LEU A 145 -18.26 12.08 -45.93
N ARG A 146 -17.23 11.53 -45.27
CA ARG A 146 -17.37 10.93 -43.93
C ARG A 146 -17.75 11.96 -42.85
N SER A 147 -17.47 13.24 -43.07
CA SER A 147 -17.95 14.32 -42.19
C SER A 147 -19.48 14.39 -42.16
N LYS A 148 -20.14 14.23 -43.33
CA LYS A 148 -21.60 14.20 -43.44
C LYS A 148 -22.23 13.05 -42.65
N ILE A 149 -21.61 11.86 -42.71
CA ILE A 149 -22.03 10.71 -41.89
C ILE A 149 -21.90 11.02 -40.39
N LYS A 150 -20.76 11.59 -39.97
CA LYS A 150 -20.54 11.99 -38.57
C LYS A 150 -21.56 13.03 -38.09
N ASN A 151 -22.02 13.89 -38.98
CA ASN A 151 -23.04 14.90 -38.71
C ASN A 151 -24.48 14.35 -38.82
N ARG A 152 -24.65 13.05 -39.11
CA ARG A 152 -25.96 12.40 -39.32
C ARG A 152 -26.77 13.02 -40.46
N GLU A 153 -26.09 13.57 -41.46
CA GLU A 153 -26.73 14.15 -42.63
C GLU A 153 -27.22 13.04 -43.57
N ILE A 154 -28.32 13.33 -44.28
CA ILE A 154 -28.77 12.53 -45.41
C ILE A 154 -28.13 13.10 -46.68
N PHE A 155 -27.45 12.27 -47.45
CA PHE A 155 -26.85 12.67 -48.73
C PHE A 155 -26.88 11.52 -49.75
N TYR A 156 -26.58 11.82 -51.00
CA TYR A 156 -26.51 10.83 -52.07
C TYR A 156 -25.06 10.61 -52.52
N TYR A 157 -24.70 9.34 -52.74
CA TYR A 157 -23.42 8.93 -53.31
C TYR A 157 -23.66 7.73 -54.22
N ASN A 158 -23.16 7.76 -55.46
CA ASN A 158 -23.40 6.74 -56.48
C ASN A 158 -24.89 6.38 -56.69
N ASN A 159 -25.77 7.38 -56.69
CA ASN A 159 -27.24 7.23 -56.77
C ASN A 159 -27.90 6.46 -55.61
N GLU A 160 -27.17 6.14 -54.54
CA GLU A 160 -27.75 5.57 -53.31
C GLU A 160 -27.98 6.67 -52.26
N ARG A 161 -29.13 6.60 -51.57
CA ARG A 161 -29.43 7.45 -50.41
C ARG A 161 -28.66 6.93 -49.20
N ILE A 162 -27.77 7.75 -48.67
CA ILE A 162 -27.02 7.45 -47.45
C ILE A 162 -27.60 8.29 -46.32
N ASP A 163 -28.14 7.62 -45.30
CA ASP A 163 -28.59 8.23 -44.05
C ASP A 163 -27.49 8.05 -43.00
N GLY A 164 -26.88 9.14 -42.52
CA GLY A 164 -25.81 9.05 -41.53
C GLY A 164 -26.18 8.30 -40.25
N ASN A 165 -27.48 8.22 -39.90
CA ASN A 165 -27.96 7.48 -38.73
C ASN A 165 -27.79 5.95 -38.88
N ASP A 166 -27.85 5.42 -40.11
CA ASP A 166 -27.67 3.99 -40.35
C ASP A 166 -26.22 3.53 -40.10
N TYR A 167 -25.30 4.49 -40.10
CA TYR A 167 -23.87 4.28 -40.17
C TYR A 167 -23.09 4.81 -38.95
N LEU A 168 -23.75 5.55 -38.07
CA LEU A 168 -23.19 6.04 -36.81
C LEU A 168 -23.86 5.33 -35.63
N GLU A 169 -23.11 4.98 -34.61
CA GLU A 169 -23.67 4.62 -33.30
C GLU A 169 -24.31 5.86 -32.63
N ASP A 170 -25.27 5.63 -31.75
CA ASP A 170 -25.75 6.68 -30.86
C ASP A 170 -24.70 7.09 -29.83
N ASP A 171 -24.73 8.37 -29.50
CA ASP A 171 -23.93 8.87 -28.40
C ASP A 171 -24.43 8.25 -27.08
N ILE A 172 -23.50 7.93 -26.20
CA ILE A 172 -23.79 7.24 -24.95
C ILE A 172 -23.76 8.23 -23.81
N GLU A 173 -24.89 8.29 -23.08
CA GLU A 173 -24.99 9.00 -21.81
C GLU A 173 -24.76 8.02 -20.66
N VAL A 174 -23.70 8.29 -19.91
CA VAL A 174 -23.19 7.40 -18.86
C VAL A 174 -23.82 7.71 -17.50
N GLY A 175 -24.37 8.92 -17.35
CA GLY A 175 -24.91 9.41 -16.10
C GLY A 175 -23.87 10.09 -15.20
N ASP A 176 -24.39 10.77 -14.19
CA ASP A 176 -23.62 11.41 -13.14
C ASP A 176 -23.38 10.42 -11.99
N VAL A 177 -22.25 10.60 -11.30
CA VAL A 177 -21.81 9.72 -10.22
C VAL A 177 -21.46 10.56 -9.00
N TYR A 178 -21.84 10.09 -7.82
CA TYR A 178 -21.43 10.69 -6.56
C TYR A 178 -20.60 9.70 -5.74
N ILE A 179 -19.45 10.14 -5.24
CA ILE A 179 -18.56 9.33 -4.39
C ILE A 179 -18.50 9.97 -3.00
N VAL A 180 -19.07 9.24 -2.04
CA VAL A 180 -19.17 9.63 -0.64
C VAL A 180 -18.01 9.04 0.15
N ASN A 181 -17.20 9.94 0.70
CA ASN A 181 -15.99 9.62 1.46
C ASN A 181 -16.06 10.12 2.92
N LYS A 182 -16.94 11.10 3.17
CA LYS A 182 -17.18 11.72 4.47
C LYS A 182 -18.67 11.90 4.69
N ASP A 183 -19.03 12.44 5.85
CA ASP A 183 -20.40 12.88 6.10
C ASP A 183 -20.84 13.84 4.99
N ILE A 184 -22.05 13.61 4.50
CA ILE A 184 -22.64 14.30 3.35
C ILE A 184 -23.35 15.59 3.76
N GLY A 185 -23.84 15.72 5.00
CA GLY A 185 -24.54 16.94 5.45
C GLY A 185 -25.50 17.52 4.39
N GLU A 186 -25.24 18.77 3.96
CA GLU A 186 -26.02 19.47 2.92
C GLU A 186 -25.87 18.91 1.50
N ASP A 187 -24.85 18.08 1.24
CA ASP A 187 -24.61 17.45 -0.05
C ASP A 187 -25.64 16.36 -0.39
N TYR A 188 -26.45 15.93 0.59
CA TYR A 188 -27.46 14.88 0.43
C TYR A 188 -28.41 15.11 -0.76
N LYS A 189 -28.70 16.38 -1.09
CA LYS A 189 -29.51 16.75 -2.26
C LYS A 189 -28.88 16.34 -3.59
N TYR A 190 -27.56 16.35 -3.69
CA TYR A 190 -26.84 15.92 -4.90
C TYR A 190 -26.82 14.39 -4.99
N VAL A 191 -26.64 13.71 -3.85
CA VAL A 191 -26.60 12.25 -3.76
C VAL A 191 -27.89 11.59 -4.28
N LYS A 192 -29.05 12.21 -4.06
CA LYS A 192 -30.33 11.69 -4.56
C LYS A 192 -30.56 11.82 -6.07
N ASN A 193 -29.87 12.76 -6.70
CA ASN A 193 -30.14 13.18 -8.08
C ASN A 193 -29.07 12.69 -9.07
N VAL A 194 -28.30 11.67 -8.71
CA VAL A 194 -27.29 11.05 -9.58
C VAL A 194 -27.66 9.61 -9.92
N ASP A 195 -27.09 9.10 -11.01
CA ASP A 195 -27.34 7.76 -11.52
C ASP A 195 -26.66 6.68 -10.68
N ILE A 196 -25.44 6.96 -10.19
CA ILE A 196 -24.68 6.03 -9.34
C ILE A 196 -24.15 6.73 -8.09
N VAL A 197 -24.24 6.06 -6.95
CA VAL A 197 -23.58 6.49 -5.71
C VAL A 197 -22.66 5.40 -5.19
N PHE A 198 -21.42 5.79 -4.84
CA PHE A 198 -20.46 4.93 -4.17
C PHE A 198 -20.13 5.46 -2.78
N PHE A 199 -20.28 4.64 -1.76
CA PHE A 199 -19.92 4.93 -0.38
C PHE A 199 -18.65 4.16 -0.03
N ARG A 200 -17.54 4.86 0.21
CA ARG A 200 -16.29 4.21 0.65
C ARG A 200 -16.39 3.63 2.07
N GLU A 201 -17.28 4.18 2.89
CA GLU A 201 -17.53 3.69 4.25
C GLU A 201 -19.01 3.46 4.52
N LYS A 202 -19.34 2.29 5.08
CA LYS A 202 -20.71 1.87 5.45
C LYS A 202 -21.43 2.88 6.34
N LYS A 203 -20.71 3.58 7.23
CA LYS A 203 -21.31 4.53 8.19
C LYS A 203 -21.96 5.76 7.53
N PHE A 204 -21.59 6.07 6.29
CA PHE A 204 -22.15 7.18 5.52
C PHE A 204 -23.26 6.73 4.56
N TYR A 205 -23.53 5.43 4.49
CA TYR A 205 -24.53 4.88 3.58
C TYR A 205 -25.91 5.47 3.87
N CYS A 206 -26.59 5.87 2.79
CA CYS A 206 -28.01 6.19 2.80
C CYS A 206 -28.69 5.46 1.64
N GLU A 207 -29.92 5.02 1.85
CA GLU A 207 -30.71 4.38 0.78
C GLU A 207 -30.98 5.36 -0.35
N GLY A 208 -31.05 4.85 -1.58
CA GLY A 208 -31.15 5.67 -2.79
C GLY A 208 -31.50 4.85 -4.02
N ASN A 209 -31.06 5.31 -5.19
CA ASN A 209 -31.36 4.72 -6.50
C ASN A 209 -30.79 3.29 -6.64
N GLU A 210 -31.18 2.60 -7.73
CA GLU A 210 -30.79 1.20 -8.01
C GLU A 210 -29.27 0.96 -7.90
N PHE A 211 -28.45 1.88 -8.41
CA PHE A 211 -26.98 1.79 -8.38
C PHE A 211 -26.38 2.55 -7.20
N ASN A 212 -26.67 2.06 -6.01
CA ASN A 212 -26.18 2.62 -4.77
C ASN A 212 -25.35 1.57 -4.01
N PHE A 213 -24.03 1.77 -3.97
CA PHE A 213 -23.07 0.75 -3.53
C PHE A 213 -22.17 1.19 -2.38
N ILE A 214 -21.94 0.27 -1.45
CA ILE A 214 -20.91 0.37 -0.43
C ILE A 214 -19.66 -0.36 -0.92
N LEU A 215 -18.52 0.30 -0.96
CA LEU A 215 -17.25 -0.36 -1.23
C LEU A 215 -16.85 -1.17 0.00
N ARG A 216 -16.70 -2.49 -0.18
CA ARG A 216 -16.34 -3.40 0.90
C ARG A 216 -14.83 -3.58 0.94
N LYS A 217 -14.26 -3.50 2.13
CA LYS A 217 -12.90 -4.01 2.40
C LYS A 217 -12.84 -5.51 2.11
N ASN A 218 -11.68 -5.98 1.69
CA ASN A 218 -11.51 -7.40 1.43
C ASN A 218 -11.33 -8.14 2.75
N ASN A 219 -12.21 -9.09 3.04
CA ASN A 219 -12.07 -10.01 4.18
C ASN A 219 -11.56 -11.38 3.71
N SER A 220 -11.06 -11.45 2.49
CA SER A 220 -10.52 -12.64 1.83
C SER A 220 -8.99 -12.51 1.71
N ILE A 221 -8.32 -13.41 0.99
CA ILE A 221 -6.87 -13.29 0.77
C ILE A 221 -6.59 -12.04 -0.10
N ASP A 222 -5.69 -11.17 0.36
CA ASP A 222 -5.30 -9.93 -0.35
C ASP A 222 -4.21 -10.17 -1.40
N TYR A 223 -3.12 -10.82 -1.00
CA TYR A 223 -1.93 -11.04 -1.83
C TYR A 223 -1.80 -12.51 -2.20
N ASN A 224 -2.61 -12.98 -3.15
CA ASN A 224 -2.73 -14.40 -3.50
C ASN A 224 -1.38 -15.07 -3.77
N ASP A 225 -0.50 -14.45 -4.52
CA ASP A 225 0.79 -15.04 -4.85
C ASP A 225 1.71 -15.19 -3.62
N HIS A 226 1.71 -14.18 -2.74
CA HIS A 226 2.42 -14.27 -1.47
C HIS A 226 1.83 -15.36 -0.57
N PHE A 227 0.49 -15.48 -0.54
CA PHE A 227 -0.20 -16.53 0.20
C PHE A 227 0.16 -17.94 -0.31
N HIS A 228 0.19 -18.15 -1.63
CA HIS A 228 0.57 -19.44 -2.21
C HIS A 228 2.01 -19.83 -1.86
N LEU A 229 2.94 -18.90 -2.01
CA LEU A 229 4.33 -19.06 -1.57
C LEU A 229 4.41 -19.41 -0.08
N GLN A 230 3.72 -18.65 0.76
CA GLN A 230 3.75 -18.86 2.20
C GLN A 230 3.14 -20.19 2.63
N LYS A 231 2.10 -20.66 1.93
CA LYS A 231 1.52 -22.00 2.14
C LYS A 231 2.55 -23.09 1.89
N LYS A 232 3.35 -22.99 0.83
CA LYS A 232 4.45 -23.93 0.56
C LYS A 232 5.49 -23.92 1.68
N ILE A 233 5.89 -22.73 2.14
CA ILE A 233 6.90 -22.58 3.21
C ILE A 233 6.35 -23.03 4.57
N ASN A 234 5.09 -22.75 4.91
CA ASN A 234 4.46 -23.17 6.17
C ASN A 234 4.35 -24.69 6.32
N ILE A 235 4.30 -25.43 5.20
CA ILE A 235 4.36 -26.90 5.21
C ILE A 235 5.73 -27.38 5.69
N LEU A 236 6.80 -26.66 5.30
CA LEU A 236 8.18 -27.00 5.64
C LEU A 236 8.59 -26.54 7.04
N SER A 237 8.05 -25.42 7.54
CA SER A 237 8.30 -24.94 8.89
C SER A 237 7.15 -24.12 9.45
N LYS A 238 6.80 -24.41 10.69
CA LYS A 238 5.74 -23.69 11.43
C LYS A 238 6.16 -22.30 11.91
N ASN A 239 7.43 -21.93 11.74
CA ASN A 239 7.90 -20.56 11.95
C ASN A 239 7.37 -19.57 10.90
N TYR A 240 6.82 -20.02 9.77
CA TYR A 240 6.23 -19.14 8.76
C TYR A 240 4.71 -19.18 8.86
N ILE A 241 4.11 -18.20 9.52
CA ILE A 241 2.67 -18.21 9.81
C ILE A 241 1.83 -17.89 8.57
N LEU A 242 0.58 -18.36 8.55
CA LEU A 242 -0.40 -18.05 7.49
C LEU A 242 -1.30 -16.89 7.90
N PRO A 243 -1.85 -16.10 6.95
CA PRO A 243 -2.80 -15.06 7.27
C PRO A 243 -4.10 -15.67 7.82
N VAL A 244 -4.64 -15.08 8.88
CA VAL A 244 -5.88 -15.53 9.50
C VAL A 244 -7.11 -14.86 8.87
N SER A 245 -8.24 -15.57 8.88
CA SER A 245 -9.52 -15.03 8.47
C SER A 245 -10.05 -13.96 9.43
N GLN A 246 -10.61 -12.87 8.91
CA GLN A 246 -11.49 -12.01 9.70
C GLN A 246 -12.93 -12.52 9.65
N LYS A 247 -13.71 -12.21 10.68
CA LYS A 247 -15.15 -12.56 10.72
C LYS A 247 -15.86 -12.06 9.46
N GLU A 248 -16.48 -12.99 8.73
CA GLU A 248 -17.24 -12.66 7.52
C GLU A 248 -18.57 -11.99 7.89
N GLU A 249 -18.78 -10.74 7.44
CA GLU A 249 -20.13 -10.18 7.37
C GLU A 249 -20.86 -10.76 6.15
N LYS A 250 -22.15 -11.10 6.30
CA LYS A 250 -23.02 -11.49 5.17
C LYS A 250 -22.99 -10.40 4.09
N VAL A 251 -22.58 -10.78 2.88
CA VAL A 251 -22.55 -9.88 1.71
C VAL A 251 -24.00 -9.59 1.29
N LYS A 252 -24.39 -8.32 1.26
CA LYS A 252 -25.66 -7.87 0.67
C LYS A 252 -25.43 -7.39 -0.77
N ASN A 253 -26.48 -7.35 -1.58
CA ASN A 253 -26.41 -6.95 -2.99
C ASN A 253 -25.82 -5.55 -3.23
N ASN A 254 -25.99 -4.63 -2.28
CA ASN A 254 -25.45 -3.27 -2.35
C ASN A 254 -23.96 -3.16 -1.95
N TYR A 255 -23.28 -4.25 -1.58
CA TYR A 255 -21.82 -4.21 -1.36
C TYR A 255 -21.08 -4.56 -2.63
N LEU A 256 -20.02 -3.83 -2.96
CA LEU A 256 -19.04 -4.24 -3.97
C LEU A 256 -17.84 -4.83 -3.27
N CYS A 257 -17.52 -6.09 -3.55
CA CYS A 257 -16.35 -6.79 -3.03
C CYS A 257 -15.09 -6.43 -3.84
N ASN A 258 -13.92 -6.88 -3.39
CA ASN A 258 -12.68 -6.66 -4.15
C ASN A 258 -12.83 -7.22 -5.57
N GLN A 259 -12.39 -6.44 -6.56
CA GLN A 259 -12.48 -6.72 -8.00
C GLN A 259 -13.87 -6.73 -8.62
N ASP A 260 -14.97 -6.58 -7.87
CA ASP A 260 -16.31 -6.40 -8.44
C ASP A 260 -16.34 -5.16 -9.34
N LYS A 261 -17.08 -5.26 -10.46
CA LYS A 261 -17.19 -4.20 -11.46
C LYS A 261 -18.63 -3.76 -11.68
N ILE A 262 -18.83 -2.46 -11.84
CA ILE A 262 -20.04 -1.85 -12.43
C ILE A 262 -19.69 -1.50 -13.87
N MET A 263 -20.20 -2.28 -14.82
CA MET A 263 -19.88 -2.16 -16.24
C MET A 263 -21.01 -1.48 -16.98
N PHE A 264 -20.70 -0.56 -17.87
CA PHE A 264 -21.71 0.05 -18.73
C PHE A 264 -21.99 -0.86 -19.94
N ASN A 265 -23.22 -1.39 -20.04
CA ASN A 265 -23.67 -2.15 -21.20
C ASN A 265 -24.27 -1.20 -22.25
N LYS A 266 -23.62 -1.17 -23.42
CA LYS A 266 -24.03 -0.33 -24.56
C LYS A 266 -25.39 -0.72 -25.15
N GLU A 267 -25.66 -2.02 -25.28
CA GLU A 267 -26.86 -2.52 -25.96
C GLU A 267 -28.12 -2.21 -25.16
N SER A 268 -28.03 -2.35 -23.83
CA SER A 268 -29.14 -2.02 -22.92
C SER A 268 -29.14 -0.57 -22.44
N ASN A 269 -28.09 0.20 -22.74
CA ASN A 269 -27.84 1.55 -22.18
C ASN A 269 -28.00 1.60 -20.65
N LYS A 270 -27.48 0.58 -19.96
CA LYS A 270 -27.63 0.38 -18.51
C LYS A 270 -26.36 -0.17 -17.88
N TYR A 271 -26.20 0.03 -16.59
CA TYR A 271 -25.13 -0.60 -15.83
C TYR A 271 -25.47 -2.04 -15.44
N VAL A 272 -24.44 -2.88 -15.41
CA VAL A 272 -24.52 -4.27 -14.97
C VAL A 272 -23.42 -4.52 -13.94
N VAL A 273 -23.76 -5.24 -12.88
CA VAL A 273 -22.81 -5.64 -11.85
C VAL A 273 -22.17 -6.97 -12.24
N SER A 274 -20.85 -6.97 -12.40
CA SER A 274 -20.04 -8.18 -12.58
C SER A 274 -19.34 -8.50 -11.26
N ARG A 275 -19.58 -9.70 -10.73
CA ARG A 275 -19.06 -10.15 -9.44
C ARG A 275 -17.81 -11.01 -9.65
N CYS A 276 -16.77 -10.72 -8.87
CA CYS A 276 -15.56 -11.53 -8.87
C CYS A 276 -15.66 -12.64 -7.81
N GLU A 277 -15.17 -13.84 -8.14
CA GLU A 277 -15.03 -14.90 -7.14
C GLU A 277 -13.90 -14.57 -6.18
N MET A 278 -14.20 -14.61 -4.88
CA MET A 278 -13.22 -14.35 -3.83
C MET A 278 -12.57 -15.65 -3.36
N VAL A 279 -11.24 -15.65 -3.26
CA VAL A 279 -10.47 -16.74 -2.63
C VAL A 279 -10.63 -16.63 -1.11
N LYS A 280 -11.43 -17.52 -0.52
CA LYS A 280 -11.71 -17.51 0.91
C LYS A 280 -10.45 -17.79 1.75
N LEU A 281 -10.37 -17.12 2.89
CA LEU A 281 -9.38 -17.43 3.93
C LEU A 281 -9.70 -18.81 4.54
N TYR A 282 -8.68 -19.52 5.01
CA TYR A 282 -8.86 -20.80 5.68
C TYR A 282 -9.34 -20.54 7.11
N ASN A 283 -10.58 -20.94 7.43
CA ASN A 283 -11.19 -20.70 8.75
C ASN A 283 -10.47 -21.40 9.90
N ASP A 284 -9.67 -22.43 9.62
CA ASP A 284 -8.99 -23.24 10.64
C ASP A 284 -7.57 -22.76 10.98
N SER A 285 -7.03 -21.75 10.28
CA SER A 285 -5.70 -21.22 10.62
C SER A 285 -5.79 -20.19 11.74
N VAL A 286 -5.63 -20.65 12.98
CA VAL A 286 -5.34 -19.77 14.13
C VAL A 286 -3.84 -19.80 14.39
N ASN A 287 -3.19 -18.64 14.29
CA ASN A 287 -1.80 -18.50 14.72
C ASN A 287 -1.76 -18.43 16.24
N ASN A 288 -1.51 -19.56 16.90
CA ASN A 288 -1.30 -19.61 18.35
C ASN A 288 0.13 -19.17 18.69
N LEU A 289 0.41 -17.87 18.55
CA LEU A 289 1.67 -17.28 18.99
C LEU A 289 1.62 -17.03 20.50
N THR A 290 2.44 -17.77 21.24
CA THR A 290 2.59 -17.66 22.69
C THR A 290 4.05 -17.42 23.05
N GLY A 291 4.32 -16.86 24.24
CA GLY A 291 5.68 -16.63 24.71
C GLY A 291 6.37 -15.45 24.01
N ASN A 292 7.70 -15.51 23.99
CA ASN A 292 8.55 -14.44 23.47
C ASN A 292 8.95 -14.74 22.03
N TYR A 293 8.74 -13.79 21.12
CA TYR A 293 9.02 -14.00 19.70
C TYR A 293 9.32 -12.71 18.96
N ILE A 294 9.94 -12.84 17.80
CA ILE A 294 10.13 -11.78 16.81
C ILE A 294 9.30 -12.13 15.58
N LEU A 295 8.41 -11.24 15.17
CA LEU A 295 7.58 -11.41 13.98
C LEU A 295 7.95 -10.35 12.94
N PHE A 296 8.37 -10.81 11.77
CA PHE A 296 8.64 -9.95 10.62
C PHE A 296 7.35 -9.68 9.85
N LEU A 297 6.93 -8.43 9.80
CA LEU A 297 5.69 -8.00 9.11
C LEU A 297 5.97 -7.58 7.67
N GLY A 298 7.19 -7.12 7.41
CA GLY A 298 7.68 -6.76 6.09
C GLY A 298 9.20 -6.74 6.04
N THR A 299 9.76 -7.19 4.92
CA THR A 299 11.18 -7.52 4.78
C THR A 299 11.83 -6.96 3.52
N GLY A 300 11.13 -6.11 2.78
CA GLY A 300 11.57 -5.52 1.52
C GLY A 300 12.02 -4.07 1.66
N ALA A 301 12.98 -3.68 0.82
CA ALA A 301 13.48 -2.31 0.72
C ALA A 301 12.69 -1.45 -0.27
N ALA A 302 12.54 -0.16 0.03
CA ALA A 302 12.06 0.95 -0.81
C ALA A 302 10.60 0.91 -1.30
N ILE A 303 10.20 -0.16 -1.98
CA ILE A 303 8.88 -0.30 -2.63
C ILE A 303 8.36 -1.69 -2.29
N PRO A 304 7.09 -1.91 -1.95
CA PRO A 304 6.57 -3.27 -1.75
C PRO A 304 6.47 -4.04 -3.07
N SER A 305 6.77 -5.35 -3.03
CA SER A 305 6.66 -6.28 -4.16
C SER A 305 5.50 -7.25 -3.94
N LYS A 306 5.23 -8.02 -4.99
CA LYS A 306 4.44 -9.24 -4.95
C LYS A 306 4.70 -10.09 -3.68
N TYR A 307 5.96 -10.34 -3.33
CA TYR A 307 6.33 -11.30 -2.27
C TYR A 307 6.80 -10.67 -0.95
N ARG A 308 7.19 -9.39 -0.92
CA ARG A 308 7.69 -8.71 0.30
C ARG A 308 7.06 -7.34 0.47
N ASN A 309 6.52 -7.07 1.65
CA ASN A 309 6.13 -5.75 2.08
C ASN A 309 7.37 -4.92 2.49
N VAL A 310 7.19 -3.62 2.64
CA VAL A 310 8.22 -2.73 3.21
C VAL A 310 8.44 -2.95 4.70
N SER A 311 9.56 -2.46 5.21
CA SER A 311 10.14 -2.86 6.48
C SER A 311 9.27 -2.60 7.71
N SER A 312 9.06 -3.67 8.47
CA SER A 312 8.53 -3.63 9.82
C SER A 312 8.68 -4.99 10.48
N PHE A 313 9.05 -5.02 11.74
CA PHE A 313 8.97 -6.21 12.58
C PHE A 313 8.62 -5.83 14.01
N LEU A 314 8.17 -6.80 14.80
CA LEU A 314 7.94 -6.59 16.22
C LEU A 314 8.66 -7.64 17.06
N TYR A 315 8.98 -7.25 18.29
CA TYR A 315 9.44 -8.13 19.35
C TYR A 315 8.38 -8.18 20.45
N LYS A 316 7.91 -9.39 20.76
CA LYS A 316 7.05 -9.70 21.89
C LYS A 316 7.92 -10.27 23.00
N SER A 317 7.90 -9.62 24.17
CA SER A 317 8.44 -10.13 25.42
C SER A 317 7.39 -10.02 26.50
N ASN A 318 6.92 -11.12 27.08
CA ASN A 318 5.95 -10.95 28.17
C ASN A 318 4.62 -10.45 27.64
N ASP A 319 4.02 -9.54 28.39
CA ASP A 319 2.92 -8.66 28.00
C ASP A 319 3.39 -7.35 27.33
N LYS A 320 4.59 -7.32 26.72
CA LYS A 320 5.14 -6.13 26.07
C LYS A 320 5.44 -6.39 24.60
N ILE A 321 5.06 -5.44 23.74
CA ILE A 321 5.34 -5.45 22.31
C ILE A 321 6.09 -4.17 21.93
N PHE A 322 7.17 -4.37 21.20
CA PHE A 322 8.02 -3.31 20.65
C PHE A 322 7.99 -3.40 19.13
N LEU A 323 7.53 -2.34 18.46
CA LEU A 323 7.49 -2.29 17.00
C LEU A 323 8.72 -1.55 16.48
N PHE A 324 9.40 -2.11 15.49
CA PHE A 324 10.59 -1.55 14.85
C PHE A 324 10.30 -1.32 13.39
N ASP A 325 10.36 -0.04 13.01
CA ASP A 325 9.83 0.51 11.78
C ASP A 325 8.36 0.15 11.53
N CYS A 326 7.72 0.99 10.75
CA CYS A 326 6.32 0.91 10.45
C CYS A 326 6.08 1.38 9.01
N GLY A 327 6.66 0.66 8.06
CA GLY A 327 6.38 0.84 6.64
C GLY A 327 4.90 0.70 6.30
N GLU A 328 4.53 1.11 5.10
CA GLU A 328 3.16 1.00 4.58
C GLU A 328 2.57 -0.41 4.82
N ASP A 329 1.32 -0.47 5.27
CA ASP A 329 0.53 -1.69 5.46
C ASP A 329 0.91 -2.55 6.70
N SER A 330 1.83 -2.09 7.56
CA SER A 330 2.26 -2.81 8.78
C SER A 330 1.11 -3.18 9.72
N LEU A 331 0.15 -2.27 9.95
CA LEU A 331 -1.03 -2.56 10.79
C LEU A 331 -1.91 -3.66 10.20
N SER A 332 -2.02 -3.71 8.88
CA SER A 332 -2.79 -4.75 8.19
C SER A 332 -2.07 -6.08 8.20
N GLN A 333 -0.74 -6.08 8.11
CA GLN A 333 0.09 -7.28 8.32
C GLN A 333 -0.11 -7.82 9.74
N ILE A 334 -0.19 -6.96 10.77
CA ILE A 334 -0.53 -7.36 12.15
C ILE A 334 -1.92 -8.02 12.22
N LYS A 335 -2.92 -7.46 11.52
CA LYS A 335 -4.26 -8.05 11.43
C LYS A 335 -4.24 -9.41 10.73
N ARG A 336 -3.47 -9.54 9.65
CA ARG A 336 -3.27 -10.80 8.92
C ARG A 336 -2.56 -11.83 9.78
N ALA A 337 -1.59 -11.44 10.59
CA ALA A 337 -0.91 -12.33 11.52
C ALA A 337 -1.83 -12.85 12.65
N GLY A 338 -2.99 -12.21 12.87
CA GLY A 338 -3.95 -12.63 13.89
C GLY A 338 -3.65 -12.15 15.31
N ILE A 339 -2.75 -11.18 15.45
CA ILE A 339 -2.28 -10.67 16.75
C ILE A 339 -2.73 -9.24 17.04
N TYR A 340 -3.75 -8.73 16.34
CA TYR A 340 -4.18 -7.33 16.45
C TYR A 340 -4.59 -6.95 17.88
N ASP A 341 -5.40 -7.77 18.56
CA ASP A 341 -5.88 -7.43 19.90
C ASP A 341 -4.73 -7.44 20.93
N ASP A 342 -3.83 -8.43 20.84
CA ASP A 342 -2.61 -8.50 21.67
C ASP A 342 -1.71 -7.29 21.40
N PHE A 343 -1.49 -6.96 20.13
CA PHE A 343 -0.72 -5.80 19.69
C PHE A 343 -1.23 -4.50 20.31
N ILE A 344 -2.53 -4.20 20.19
CA ILE A 344 -3.08 -2.93 20.71
C ILE A 344 -2.98 -2.84 22.22
N LYS A 345 -3.24 -3.96 22.92
CA LYS A 345 -3.17 -4.03 24.37
C LYS A 345 -1.75 -3.81 24.88
N ASN A 346 -0.77 -4.47 24.27
CA ASN A 346 0.57 -4.65 24.81
C ASN A 346 1.66 -3.82 24.11
N LEU A 347 1.34 -2.99 23.11
CA LEU A 347 2.30 -2.11 22.45
C LEU A 347 2.86 -1.05 23.42
N GLU A 348 4.17 -1.11 23.64
CA GLU A 348 4.95 -0.24 24.54
C GLU A 348 5.55 0.97 23.83
N PHE A 349 6.23 0.73 22.71
CA PHE A 349 6.76 1.79 21.85
C PHE A 349 6.84 1.38 20.38
N ILE A 350 6.95 2.39 19.52
CA ILE A 350 7.33 2.26 18.12
C ILE A 350 8.68 2.95 17.92
N PHE A 351 9.68 2.21 17.46
CA PHE A 351 10.95 2.76 17.01
C PHE A 351 10.90 3.00 15.51
N ILE A 352 11.27 4.20 15.06
CA ILE A 352 11.45 4.54 13.64
C ILE A 352 12.94 4.83 13.46
N SER A 353 13.61 4.06 12.61
CA SER A 353 15.05 4.13 12.40
C SER A 353 15.49 5.43 11.74
N HIS A 354 14.74 5.89 10.74
CA HIS A 354 15.02 7.11 9.99
C HIS A 354 13.79 7.59 9.19
N SER A 355 13.92 8.69 8.45
CA SER A 355 12.78 9.35 7.80
C SER A 355 12.45 8.89 6.38
N HIS A 356 13.03 7.81 5.85
CA HIS A 356 12.56 7.29 4.56
C HIS A 356 11.18 6.65 4.66
N ALA A 357 10.40 6.83 3.59
CA ALA A 357 8.97 6.55 3.55
C ALA A 357 8.64 5.07 3.84
N ASP A 358 9.47 4.15 3.36
CA ASP A 358 9.32 2.70 3.54
C ASP A 358 9.48 2.23 4.99
N HIS A 359 9.92 3.10 5.90
CA HIS A 359 10.08 2.80 7.33
C HIS A 359 8.99 3.42 8.22
N HIS A 360 8.16 4.34 7.72
CA HIS A 360 7.22 5.04 8.62
C HIS A 360 5.84 5.37 8.03
N LEU A 361 5.58 5.14 6.73
CA LEU A 361 4.27 5.51 6.15
C LEU A 361 3.08 4.76 6.78
N GLY A 362 3.31 3.58 7.35
CA GLY A 362 2.31 2.81 8.10
C GLY A 362 1.92 3.41 9.44
N LEU A 363 2.78 4.27 10.03
CA LEU A 363 2.63 4.80 11.38
C LEU A 363 1.29 5.52 11.57
N ILE A 364 0.80 6.22 10.54
CA ILE A 364 -0.47 6.96 10.60
C ILE A 364 -1.66 6.06 10.94
N SER A 365 -1.67 4.81 10.44
CA SER A 365 -2.77 3.88 10.71
C SER A 365 -2.78 3.40 12.15
N ILE A 366 -1.61 3.28 12.78
CA ILE A 366 -1.50 2.98 14.22
C ILE A 366 -1.91 4.19 15.05
N LEU A 367 -1.49 5.39 14.68
CA LEU A 367 -1.86 6.62 15.39
C LEU A 367 -3.37 6.90 15.35
N ASN A 368 -4.05 6.52 14.27
CA ASN A 368 -5.51 6.65 14.17
C ASN A 368 -6.27 5.78 15.19
N ILE A 369 -5.69 4.67 15.65
CA ILE A 369 -6.31 3.76 16.63
C ILE A 369 -5.74 3.93 18.05
N LYS A 370 -4.47 4.33 18.18
CA LYS A 370 -3.76 4.54 19.45
C LYS A 370 -2.81 5.73 19.31
N ASN A 371 -3.33 6.93 19.56
CA ASN A 371 -2.57 8.20 19.45
C ASN A 371 -1.76 8.58 20.70
N ASN A 372 -1.88 7.81 21.78
CA ASN A 372 -1.06 7.94 22.99
C ASN A 372 -0.12 6.73 23.06
N ILE A 373 0.95 6.79 22.29
CA ILE A 373 1.99 5.76 22.25
C ILE A 373 3.36 6.43 22.23
N LYS A 374 4.33 5.79 22.88
CA LYS A 374 5.72 6.23 22.88
C LYS A 374 6.31 5.99 21.49
N ILE A 375 6.87 7.02 20.88
CA ILE A 375 7.61 6.88 19.62
C ILE A 375 9.05 7.30 19.85
N ILE A 376 9.99 6.47 19.44
CA ILE A 376 11.42 6.78 19.43
C ILE A 376 11.83 6.91 17.96
N GLY A 377 12.33 8.06 17.52
CA GLY A 377 12.75 8.21 16.13
C GLY A 377 13.16 9.63 15.72
N PRO A 378 13.13 9.95 14.42
CA PRO A 378 13.64 11.22 13.91
C PRO A 378 12.86 12.44 14.39
N LYS A 379 13.57 13.45 14.91
CA LYS A 379 12.99 14.72 15.38
C LYS A 379 12.09 15.39 14.33
N ASN A 380 12.51 15.38 13.06
CA ASN A 380 11.76 16.01 11.97
C ASN A 380 10.43 15.31 11.71
N LEU A 381 10.37 13.99 11.88
CA LEU A 381 9.14 13.22 11.74
C LEU A 381 8.18 13.58 12.87
N GLY A 382 8.66 13.61 14.11
CA GLY A 382 7.87 14.06 15.26
C GLY A 382 7.34 15.49 15.08
N THR A 383 8.16 16.38 14.55
CA THR A 383 7.78 17.77 14.25
C THR A 383 6.69 17.84 13.19
N PHE A 384 6.83 17.08 12.09
CA PHE A 384 5.83 16.98 11.03
C PHE A 384 4.49 16.45 11.56
N LEU A 385 4.51 15.32 12.29
CA LEU A 385 3.31 14.72 12.85
C LEU A 385 2.59 15.68 13.83
N THR A 386 3.35 16.35 14.70
CA THR A 386 2.82 17.32 15.66
C THR A 386 2.21 18.54 14.97
N ARG A 387 2.91 19.12 13.98
CA ARG A 387 2.45 20.27 13.19
C ARG A 387 1.10 20.02 12.53
N HIS A 388 0.88 18.80 12.04
CA HIS A 388 -0.36 18.41 11.38
C HIS A 388 -1.39 17.78 12.32
N LYS A 389 -1.16 17.80 13.65
CA LYS A 389 -2.04 17.25 14.69
C LYS A 389 -2.30 15.75 14.54
N LEU A 390 -1.33 15.02 14.00
CA LEU A 390 -1.37 13.56 13.81
C LEU A 390 -0.89 12.79 15.04
N LEU A 391 -0.22 13.47 15.97
CA LEU A 391 0.28 12.92 17.22
C LEU A 391 -0.19 13.78 18.39
N LYS A 392 -0.64 13.15 19.48
CA LYS A 392 -1.16 13.86 20.66
C LYS A 392 -0.11 14.15 21.73
N ASN A 393 0.79 13.22 22.07
CA ASN A 393 1.97 13.42 22.93
C ASN A 393 2.91 12.18 22.88
N ASN A 394 4.16 12.33 23.35
CA ASN A 394 5.21 11.31 23.58
C ASN A 394 6.09 10.89 22.40
N PHE A 395 6.80 11.86 21.82
CA PHE A 395 7.89 11.60 20.87
C PHE A 395 9.25 11.82 21.54
N TYR A 396 10.04 10.75 21.62
CA TYR A 396 11.44 10.78 22.03
C TYR A 396 12.30 10.78 20.78
N PHE A 397 13.25 11.70 20.72
CA PHE A 397 14.21 11.75 19.64
C PHE A 397 15.58 11.95 20.25
N SER A 398 16.58 11.33 19.63
CA SER A 398 17.98 11.64 19.86
C SER A 398 18.67 11.77 18.52
N THR A 399 19.73 12.57 18.48
CA THR A 399 20.64 12.68 17.32
C THR A 399 22.06 12.24 17.71
N GLU A 400 22.21 11.72 18.92
CA GLU A 400 23.48 11.32 19.52
C GLU A 400 23.35 9.91 20.10
N CYS A 401 24.45 9.37 20.64
CA CYS A 401 24.36 8.15 21.42
C CYS A 401 23.54 8.42 22.68
N ASP A 402 22.43 7.71 22.84
CA ASP A 402 21.50 7.95 23.93
C ASP A 402 21.22 6.67 24.71
N PHE A 403 20.90 6.85 25.99
CA PHE A 403 20.50 5.77 26.89
C PHE A 403 19.22 6.15 27.61
N LEU A 404 18.15 5.41 27.33
CA LEU A 404 16.85 5.59 27.94
C LEU A 404 16.55 4.39 28.83
N ASP A 405 16.46 4.63 30.13
CA ASP A 405 16.05 3.62 31.13
C ASP A 405 14.57 3.81 31.45
N PHE A 406 13.75 2.82 31.08
CA PHE A 406 12.31 2.79 31.37
C PHE A 406 11.98 1.84 32.53
N HIS A 407 12.96 1.50 33.38
CA HIS A 407 12.90 0.52 34.47
C HIS A 407 12.68 -0.93 34.02
N GLU A 408 11.63 -1.20 33.25
CA GLU A 408 11.29 -2.55 32.76
C GLU A 408 12.08 -2.95 31.51
N TYR A 409 12.64 -1.96 30.82
CA TYR A 409 13.49 -2.16 29.64
C TYR A 409 14.41 -0.97 29.44
N LYS A 410 15.51 -1.18 28.72
CA LYS A 410 16.52 -0.18 28.43
C LYS A 410 16.73 -0.05 26.93
N VAL A 411 16.88 1.17 26.45
CA VAL A 411 17.11 1.48 25.04
C VAL A 411 18.43 2.21 24.91
N HIS A 412 19.31 1.68 24.07
CA HIS A 412 20.51 2.36 23.61
C HIS A 412 20.34 2.74 22.15
N LEU A 413 20.72 3.96 21.78
CA LEU A 413 20.69 4.44 20.41
C LEU A 413 22.09 4.81 19.95
N ALA A 414 22.39 4.61 18.66
CA ALA A 414 23.61 5.13 18.05
C ALA A 414 23.33 5.58 16.61
N PRO A 415 23.96 6.67 16.14
CA PRO A 415 23.87 7.08 14.75
C PRO A 415 24.51 6.05 13.81
N VAL A 416 23.91 5.84 12.64
CA VAL A 416 24.41 4.94 11.59
C VAL A 416 24.58 5.68 10.26
N SER A 417 25.46 5.19 9.38
CA SER A 417 25.76 5.85 8.10
C SER A 417 24.69 5.53 7.06
N HIS A 418 23.71 6.42 6.89
CA HIS A 418 22.74 6.38 5.80
C HIS A 418 22.27 7.81 5.44
N ILE A 419 21.26 8.35 6.13
CA ILE A 419 20.89 9.76 6.06
C ILE A 419 21.11 10.46 7.41
N GLY A 420 20.98 11.79 7.43
CA GLY A 420 21.38 12.60 8.59
C GLY A 420 20.57 12.37 9.87
N ASP A 421 19.46 11.64 9.80
CA ASP A 421 18.63 11.28 10.96
C ASP A 421 18.54 9.76 11.21
N SER A 422 19.46 8.98 10.64
CA SER A 422 19.47 7.52 10.79
C SER A 422 20.08 7.03 12.10
N MET A 423 19.37 6.13 12.76
CA MET A 423 19.79 5.53 14.03
C MET A 423 19.61 4.01 14.04
N GLY A 424 20.57 3.34 14.67
CA GLY A 424 20.42 1.98 15.17
C GLY A 424 19.97 1.97 16.63
N ILE A 425 19.35 0.87 17.06
CA ILE A 425 18.84 0.66 18.41
C ILE A 425 19.35 -0.65 18.99
N LYS A 426 19.62 -0.67 20.30
CA LYS A 426 19.68 -1.89 21.12
C LYS A 426 18.64 -1.78 22.23
N LEU A 427 17.72 -2.72 22.25
CA LEU A 427 16.70 -2.88 23.28
C LEU A 427 17.12 -4.03 24.20
N ILE A 428 17.08 -3.79 25.51
CA ILE A 428 17.31 -4.80 26.55
C ILE A 428 16.03 -4.90 27.37
N VAL A 429 15.44 -6.09 27.41
CA VAL A 429 14.25 -6.41 28.23
C VAL A 429 14.64 -7.56 29.13
N ASP A 430 14.58 -7.35 30.44
CA ASP A 430 15.15 -8.27 31.42
C ASP A 430 16.63 -8.58 31.11
N ASN A 431 16.94 -9.85 30.78
CA ASN A 431 18.28 -10.30 30.39
C ASN A 431 18.41 -10.60 28.90
N PHE A 432 17.40 -10.29 28.08
CA PHE A 432 17.39 -10.53 26.65
C PHE A 432 17.59 -9.23 25.88
N SER A 433 18.47 -9.24 24.88
CA SER A 433 18.80 -8.06 24.11
C SER A 433 18.70 -8.29 22.60
N ILE A 434 18.05 -7.33 21.94
CA ILE A 434 17.96 -7.26 20.49
C ILE A 434 18.56 -5.95 20.00
N SER A 435 19.26 -5.97 18.87
CA SER A 435 19.64 -4.75 18.16
C SER A 435 19.09 -4.72 16.75
N TYR A 436 18.84 -3.51 16.24
CA TYR A 436 18.34 -3.27 14.89
C TYR A 436 19.06 -2.10 14.24
N SER A 437 19.56 -2.33 13.02
CA SER A 437 20.42 -1.38 12.30
C SER A 437 19.68 -0.17 11.74
N GLY A 438 18.39 -0.31 11.40
CA GLY A 438 17.80 0.55 10.38
C GLY A 438 18.46 0.30 9.02
N ASP A 439 18.45 1.31 8.16
CA ASP A 439 19.28 1.32 6.95
C ASP A 439 20.66 1.90 7.27
N CYS A 440 21.70 1.20 6.85
CA CYS A 440 23.08 1.61 7.06
C CYS A 440 24.09 0.89 6.16
N GLU A 441 25.17 1.60 5.84
CA GLU A 441 26.44 0.96 5.50
C GLU A 441 27.00 0.16 6.69
N PRO A 442 27.83 -0.87 6.46
CA PRO A 442 28.50 -1.59 7.55
C PRO A 442 29.16 -0.62 8.53
N SER A 443 28.73 -0.67 9.79
CA SER A 443 29.04 0.36 10.79
C SER A 443 29.64 -0.23 12.06
N SER A 444 30.89 0.12 12.36
CA SER A 444 31.53 -0.23 13.64
C SER A 444 30.83 0.41 14.85
N ASN A 445 30.14 1.55 14.65
CA ASN A 445 29.29 2.12 15.70
C ASN A 445 28.11 1.18 15.99
N PHE A 446 27.48 0.61 14.95
CA PHE A 446 26.41 -0.36 15.14
C PHE A 446 26.93 -1.70 15.68
N ALA A 447 28.13 -2.13 15.30
CA ALA A 447 28.79 -3.30 15.91
C ALA A 447 28.99 -3.09 17.42
N SER A 448 29.49 -1.92 17.82
CA SER A 448 29.69 -1.55 19.22
C SER A 448 28.37 -1.46 19.99
N LEU A 449 27.33 -0.87 19.39
CA LEU A 449 25.99 -0.84 19.96
C LEU A 449 25.45 -2.27 20.17
N SER A 450 25.65 -3.15 19.18
CA SER A 450 25.16 -4.53 19.15
C SER A 450 26.01 -5.50 19.97
N LYS A 451 27.03 -5.01 20.69
CA LYS A 451 28.00 -5.88 21.35
C LYS A 451 27.32 -6.89 22.28
N LYS A 452 27.59 -8.18 22.05
CA LYS A 452 27.05 -9.32 22.82
C LYS A 452 25.52 -9.30 22.94
N CYS A 453 24.82 -8.88 21.89
CA CYS A 453 23.37 -9.03 21.82
C CYS A 453 22.98 -10.49 21.59
N ASN A 454 21.81 -10.88 22.09
CA ASN A 454 21.27 -12.21 21.78
C ASN A 454 20.85 -12.30 20.30
N ILE A 455 20.20 -11.24 19.80
CA ILE A 455 19.80 -11.18 18.38
C ILE A 455 20.20 -9.83 17.78
N MET A 456 20.97 -9.87 16.71
CA MET A 456 21.23 -8.72 15.85
C MET A 456 20.37 -8.81 14.59
N ILE A 457 19.52 -7.81 14.38
CA ILE A 457 18.73 -7.65 13.15
C ILE A 457 19.42 -6.59 12.30
N HIS A 458 19.81 -6.97 11.08
CA HIS A 458 20.59 -6.09 10.21
C HIS A 458 19.98 -6.03 8.82
N GLU A 459 20.01 -4.83 8.22
CA GLU A 459 19.69 -4.69 6.81
C GLU A 459 20.70 -5.42 5.93
N ALA A 460 20.22 -6.02 4.84
CA ALA A 460 21.07 -6.60 3.81
C ALA A 460 20.45 -6.30 2.45
N THR A 461 20.32 -5.00 2.14
CA THR A 461 19.63 -4.51 0.95
C THR A 461 20.20 -5.14 -0.32
N PHE A 462 21.51 -5.20 -0.44
CA PHE A 462 22.17 -5.70 -1.64
C PHE A 462 22.79 -7.10 -1.47
N SER A 463 22.84 -7.84 -2.56
CA SER A 463 23.74 -8.99 -2.68
C SER A 463 25.17 -8.49 -2.92
N ASP A 464 26.17 -9.35 -2.69
CA ASP A 464 27.58 -8.95 -2.69
C ASP A 464 28.08 -8.49 -4.08
N ASP A 465 27.45 -8.96 -5.16
CA ASP A 465 27.68 -8.51 -6.54
C ASP A 465 27.22 -7.06 -6.80
N CYS A 466 26.43 -6.48 -5.89
CA CYS A 466 25.91 -5.12 -5.98
C CYS A 466 26.59 -4.15 -5.00
N LEU A 467 27.85 -4.40 -4.62
CA LEU A 467 28.60 -3.58 -3.66
C LEU A 467 28.64 -2.09 -4.02
N ASP A 468 28.88 -1.76 -5.30
CA ASP A 468 28.94 -0.35 -5.74
C ASP A 468 27.61 0.38 -5.51
N ASN A 469 26.49 -0.31 -5.73
CA ASN A 469 25.17 0.23 -5.44
C ASN A 469 24.98 0.39 -3.94
N ALA A 470 25.37 -0.60 -3.14
CA ALA A 470 25.29 -0.55 -1.68
C ALA A 470 26.01 0.70 -1.13
N ILE A 471 27.26 0.93 -1.54
CA ILE A 471 28.04 2.13 -1.16
C ILE A 471 27.34 3.40 -1.63
N LYS A 472 26.94 3.46 -2.90
CA LYS A 472 26.33 4.67 -3.48
C LYS A 472 25.03 5.08 -2.78
N THR A 473 24.23 4.10 -2.36
CA THR A 473 22.95 4.32 -1.67
C THR A 473 23.06 4.17 -0.15
N LYS A 474 24.27 4.01 0.38
CA LYS A 474 24.59 3.87 1.80
C LYS A 474 23.81 2.75 2.50
N HIS A 475 23.90 1.56 1.94
CA HIS A 475 23.29 0.34 2.46
C HIS A 475 24.34 -0.75 2.61
N SER A 476 23.93 -1.86 3.23
CA SER A 476 24.79 -3.03 3.41
C SER A 476 24.58 -4.08 2.32
N THR A 477 25.69 -4.70 1.92
CA THR A 477 25.63 -6.02 1.31
C THR A 477 25.46 -7.09 2.39
N ARG A 478 25.12 -8.31 1.99
CA ARG A 478 25.03 -9.45 2.91
C ARG A 478 26.34 -9.68 3.66
N SER A 479 27.47 -9.74 2.96
CA SER A 479 28.78 -9.95 3.60
C SER A 479 29.16 -8.77 4.50
N GLY A 480 28.75 -7.54 4.15
CA GLY A 480 28.88 -6.38 5.02
C GLY A 480 28.17 -6.55 6.36
N ALA A 481 26.89 -6.95 6.34
CA ALA A 481 26.11 -7.21 7.55
C ALA A 481 26.70 -8.37 8.39
N ILE A 482 27.19 -9.44 7.75
CA ILE A 482 27.85 -10.57 8.43
C ILE A 482 29.16 -10.15 9.10
N ASN A 483 29.91 -9.22 8.51
CA ASN A 483 31.13 -8.71 9.15
C ASN A 483 30.81 -7.93 10.43
N ILE A 484 29.77 -7.09 10.41
CA ILE A 484 29.27 -6.39 11.59
C ILE A 484 28.78 -7.36 12.66
N PHE A 485 28.11 -8.44 12.26
CA PHE A 485 27.70 -9.51 13.17
C PHE A 485 28.88 -10.10 13.93
N LYS A 486 29.94 -10.49 13.20
CA LYS A 486 31.16 -11.04 13.77
C LYS A 486 31.87 -10.04 14.70
N GLU A 487 31.95 -8.77 14.31
CA GLU A 487 32.55 -7.71 15.13
C GLU A 487 31.77 -7.48 16.43
N SER A 488 30.44 -7.58 16.39
CA SER A 488 29.58 -7.38 17.55
C SER A 488 29.62 -8.52 18.58
N GLU A 489 30.14 -9.71 18.23
CA GLU A 489 30.03 -10.91 19.08
C GLU A 489 28.55 -11.24 19.45
N ALA A 490 27.58 -10.88 18.61
CA ALA A 490 26.18 -11.24 18.83
C ALA A 490 25.97 -12.74 18.59
N GLU A 491 24.94 -13.32 19.22
CA GLU A 491 24.71 -14.78 19.18
C GLU A 491 24.05 -15.21 17.86
N ILE A 492 23.04 -14.45 17.40
CA ILE A 492 22.26 -14.73 16.19
C ILE A 492 22.13 -13.48 15.32
N LEU A 493 22.25 -13.65 14.01
CA LEU A 493 21.96 -12.63 13.01
C LEU A 493 20.64 -12.94 12.29
N ILE A 494 19.74 -11.97 12.19
CA ILE A 494 18.59 -12.05 11.29
C ILE A 494 18.67 -10.90 10.26
N LEU A 495 18.84 -11.26 9.00
CA LEU A 495 18.88 -10.34 7.88
C LEU A 495 17.48 -9.95 7.43
N THR A 496 17.28 -8.67 7.12
CA THR A 496 16.01 -8.13 6.60
C THR A 496 16.28 -7.03 5.57
N HIS A 497 15.25 -6.27 5.21
CA HIS A 497 15.35 -5.09 4.33
C HIS A 497 15.97 -5.43 2.96
N PHE A 498 15.47 -6.47 2.29
CA PHE A 498 16.07 -6.96 1.05
C PHE A 498 15.60 -6.16 -0.17
N SER A 499 16.53 -5.80 -1.05
CA SER A 499 16.18 -5.40 -2.42
C SER A 499 15.43 -6.53 -3.12
N GLN A 500 14.36 -6.16 -3.81
CA GLN A 500 13.43 -7.11 -4.43
C GLN A 500 13.91 -7.64 -5.79
N ARG A 501 14.96 -7.03 -6.34
CA ARG A 501 15.48 -7.32 -7.68
C ARG A 501 16.42 -8.53 -7.72
N TYR A 502 17.05 -8.87 -6.60
CA TYR A 502 18.13 -9.84 -6.56
C TYR A 502 17.69 -11.10 -5.81
N PRO A 503 17.93 -12.30 -6.36
CA PRO A 503 17.61 -13.54 -5.70
C PRO A 503 18.76 -13.84 -4.69
N LYS A 504 18.45 -14.35 -3.49
CA LYS A 504 19.44 -14.50 -2.40
C LYS A 504 19.41 -15.90 -1.77
N GLY A 505 20.56 -16.56 -1.79
CA GLY A 505 20.79 -17.92 -1.29
C GLY A 505 21.44 -18.02 0.09
N VAL A 506 21.82 -19.27 0.40
CA VAL A 506 22.02 -19.99 1.69
C VAL A 506 22.57 -19.21 2.88
N CYS A 507 21.89 -19.35 4.02
CA CYS A 507 22.15 -18.80 5.35
C CYS A 507 22.78 -19.95 6.24
N ASP A 508 23.64 -19.64 7.23
CA ASP A 508 24.36 -20.57 8.15
C ASP A 508 23.55 -20.79 9.46
N THR A 509 23.93 -21.69 10.38
CA THR A 509 23.10 -22.04 11.58
C THR A 509 22.71 -20.83 12.43
N ASN A 510 23.58 -19.83 12.55
CA ASN A 510 23.35 -18.65 13.39
C ASN A 510 22.97 -17.39 12.55
N ILE A 511 22.79 -17.54 11.24
CA ILE A 511 22.48 -16.44 10.33
C ILE A 511 21.20 -16.79 9.60
N LEU A 512 20.14 -16.06 9.89
CA LEU A 512 18.81 -16.27 9.32
C LEU A 512 18.47 -15.13 8.37
N CYS A 513 17.71 -15.40 7.32
CA CYS A 513 17.22 -14.39 6.40
C CYS A 513 15.67 -14.30 6.51
N ALA A 514 15.12 -13.14 6.90
CA ALA A 514 13.69 -13.00 7.17
C ALA A 514 12.82 -13.03 5.89
N LEU A 515 11.59 -13.52 6.04
CA LEU A 515 10.48 -13.29 5.11
C LEU A 515 9.33 -12.61 5.85
N ASP A 516 8.42 -11.99 5.10
CA ASP A 516 7.15 -11.56 5.68
C ASP A 516 6.47 -12.77 6.35
N PHE A 517 5.98 -12.56 7.57
CA PHE A 517 5.39 -13.54 8.48
C PHE A 517 6.34 -14.66 8.95
N PHE A 518 7.65 -14.43 8.88
CA PHE A 518 8.60 -15.25 9.64
C PHE A 518 8.52 -14.90 11.14
N VAL A 519 8.40 -15.93 11.97
CA VAL A 519 8.40 -15.86 13.42
C VAL A 519 9.65 -16.57 13.95
N TYR A 520 10.50 -15.83 14.65
CA TYR A 520 11.59 -16.41 15.44
C TYR A 520 11.13 -16.52 16.90
N LYS A 521 11.04 -17.73 17.43
CA LYS A 521 10.64 -17.98 18.81
C LYS A 521 11.86 -17.99 19.72
N ILE A 522 11.80 -17.30 20.85
CA ILE A 522 12.93 -17.14 21.76
C ILE A 522 12.93 -18.28 22.78
N ASN A 523 14.10 -18.92 22.96
CA ASN A 523 14.30 -20.09 23.84
C ASN A 523 13.48 -21.33 23.46
N GLU A 524 13.03 -21.42 22.21
CA GLU A 524 12.39 -22.60 21.62
C GLU A 524 13.22 -23.09 20.44
N ASP A 525 13.12 -24.39 20.13
CA ASP A 525 13.69 -24.93 18.89
C ASP A 525 12.95 -24.31 17.70
N ASN A 526 13.71 -23.58 16.88
CA ASN A 526 13.18 -23.01 15.64
C ASN A 526 13.43 -24.01 14.52
N GLU A 527 12.38 -24.39 13.79
CA GLU A 527 12.47 -25.18 12.57
C GLU A 527 13.06 -24.28 11.47
N ILE A 528 14.37 -24.08 11.52
CA ILE A 528 15.10 -23.30 10.53
C ILE A 528 15.22 -24.19 9.29
N ILE A 529 14.29 -24.00 8.35
CA ILE A 529 14.42 -24.61 7.03
C ILE A 529 15.71 -24.10 6.41
N ASN A 530 16.44 -24.99 5.74
CA ASN A 530 17.49 -24.55 4.85
C ASN A 530 16.90 -23.55 3.85
N GLN A 531 17.34 -22.31 3.94
CA GLN A 531 16.78 -21.25 3.11
C GLN A 531 17.08 -21.44 1.62
N SER A 532 17.96 -22.39 1.25
CA SER A 532 18.06 -22.86 -0.14
C SER A 532 16.73 -23.41 -0.66
N GLU A 533 15.98 -24.15 0.14
CA GLU A 533 14.68 -24.73 -0.26
C GLU A 533 13.61 -23.64 -0.37
N ILE A 534 13.57 -22.72 0.58
CA ILE A 534 12.70 -21.53 0.51
C ILE A 534 13.01 -20.71 -0.75
N TYR A 535 14.30 -20.60 -1.07
CA TYR A 535 14.78 -19.88 -2.23
C TYR A 535 14.45 -20.57 -3.57
N GLU A 536 14.56 -21.88 -3.63
CA GLU A 536 14.10 -22.68 -4.78
C GLU A 536 12.61 -22.44 -5.02
N ILE A 537 11.79 -22.53 -3.97
CA ILE A 537 10.36 -22.23 -4.05
C ILE A 537 10.09 -20.80 -4.53
N LEU A 538 10.86 -19.83 -4.04
CA LEU A 538 10.76 -18.42 -4.45
C LEU A 538 11.12 -18.20 -5.92
N ASN A 539 12.07 -18.96 -6.46
CA ASN A 539 12.48 -18.86 -7.86
C ASN A 539 11.53 -19.61 -8.80
N GLU A 540 10.91 -20.71 -8.37
CA GLU A 540 9.86 -21.39 -9.14
C GLU A 540 8.61 -20.52 -9.35
N GLU A 541 8.31 -19.61 -8.41
CA GLU A 541 7.16 -18.70 -8.46
C GLU A 541 7.42 -17.38 -9.22
N LYS A 542 8.66 -17.11 -9.63
CA LYS A 542 9.04 -15.91 -10.40
C LYS A 542 9.02 -16.20 -11.89
#